data_AF-A0A6C0B6E4-F1
#
_entry.id   AF-A0A6C0B6E4-F1
#
_cell.length_a   1.000
_cell.length_b   1.000
_cell.length_c   1.000
_cell.angle_alpha   90.00
_cell.angle_beta   90.00
_cell.angle_gamma   90.00
#
_symmetry.space_group_name_H-M   'P 1'
#
loop_
_entity.id
_entity.type
_entity.pdbx_description
1 polymer ?
#
loop_
_entity_poly.entity_id
_entity_poly.type
_entity_poly.pdbx_seq_one_letter_code
_entity_poly.pdbx_strand_id
1 'polypeptide(L)'
;MNSTLLYSFRSAVHLPIPPSVLDMIGAMQLAPVAPIYIKKPKKFALQRRSPADDSWRRDIINDLKATIRQKDDPDYEVIIGIINKVVKSTLDEKTKTIAETISKRDQTFRMRVVNFIFDRGVSMPFYAKLLADMFAQLCEALPAVHDDLQIYCSLDTFNKMFDQSKTISFPDLTSMSKQQFEDELCTWHKQKELRRGFGVFASELHTRGLISENLLHEAVDTVLSDFEENIRKPKNEVVSESVDQVVTLLSEMAKLFGKGSFISDKAKQLLAIPKTDTPCLGMRSRFKLEDCVHKV
;
A
#
# COMPACT_ATOMS: atom_id res chain seq x y z
N MET A 1 31.51 -15.05 -47.88
CA MET A 1 30.22 -15.50 -48.45
C MET A 1 29.71 -14.41 -49.37
N ASN A 2 29.55 -14.70 -50.67
CA ASN A 2 29.18 -13.71 -51.70
C ASN A 2 27.73 -13.26 -51.51
N SER A 3 27.48 -11.95 -51.51
CA SER A 3 26.12 -11.35 -51.40
C SER A 3 25.18 -11.85 -52.50
N THR A 4 25.70 -12.20 -53.66
CA THR A 4 24.97 -12.79 -54.80
C THR A 4 24.31 -14.12 -54.46
N LEU A 5 24.94 -14.96 -53.62
CA LEU A 5 24.37 -16.24 -53.16
C LEU A 5 23.21 -16.03 -52.18
N LEU A 6 23.26 -14.99 -51.34
CA LEU A 6 22.17 -14.66 -50.40
C LEU A 6 20.91 -14.19 -51.14
N TYR A 7 21.08 -13.48 -52.26
CA TYR A 7 19.94 -13.00 -53.06
C TYR A 7 19.27 -14.12 -53.87
N SER A 8 19.99 -15.15 -54.32
CA SER A 8 19.39 -16.28 -55.04
C SER A 8 18.44 -17.12 -54.18
N PHE A 9 18.59 -17.12 -52.85
CA PHE A 9 17.67 -17.81 -51.95
C PHE A 9 16.30 -17.12 -51.81
N ARG A 10 16.15 -15.87 -52.25
CA ARG A 10 14.85 -15.18 -52.27
C ARG A 10 13.96 -15.61 -53.44
N SER A 11 14.55 -16.22 -54.46
CA SER A 11 13.85 -16.67 -55.67
C SER A 11 13.56 -18.17 -55.65
N ALA A 12 14.01 -18.88 -54.61
CA ALA A 12 13.79 -20.31 -54.46
C ALA A 12 12.34 -20.59 -54.02
N VAL A 13 11.76 -21.67 -54.52
CA VAL A 13 10.42 -22.12 -54.11
C VAL A 13 10.47 -22.46 -52.62
N HIS A 14 9.88 -21.60 -51.78
CA HIS A 14 9.84 -21.80 -50.35
C HIS A 14 8.94 -22.99 -50.01
N LEU A 15 9.43 -23.89 -49.16
CA LEU A 15 8.61 -24.95 -48.58
C LEU A 15 7.41 -24.32 -47.84
N PRO A 16 6.18 -24.82 -48.05
CA PRO A 16 5.02 -24.29 -47.34
C PRO A 16 5.22 -24.51 -45.85
N ILE A 17 5.09 -23.41 -45.09
CA ILE A 17 5.22 -23.44 -43.63
C ILE A 17 4.05 -24.27 -43.08
N PRO A 18 4.30 -25.22 -42.16
CA PRO A 18 3.24 -26.00 -41.53
C PRO A 18 2.17 -25.11 -40.89
N PRO A 19 0.88 -25.47 -41.00
CA PRO A 19 -0.23 -24.66 -40.46
C PRO A 19 -0.08 -24.33 -38.97
N SER A 20 0.47 -25.26 -38.18
CA SER A 20 0.71 -25.07 -36.75
C SER A 20 1.69 -23.93 -36.43
N VAL A 21 2.64 -23.65 -37.32
CA VAL A 21 3.61 -22.56 -37.17
C VAL A 21 2.99 -21.23 -37.62
N LEU A 22 2.16 -21.25 -38.65
CA LEU A 22 1.41 -20.08 -39.11
C LEU A 22 0.41 -19.61 -38.05
N ASP A 23 -0.27 -20.54 -37.36
CA ASP A 23 -1.18 -20.23 -36.25
C ASP A 23 -0.44 -19.62 -35.07
N MET A 24 0.77 -20.09 -34.76
CA MET A 24 1.60 -19.52 -33.69
C MET A 24 2.11 -18.11 -34.04
N ILE A 25 2.51 -17.88 -35.30
CA ILE A 25 2.89 -16.55 -35.79
C ILE A 25 1.69 -15.59 -35.78
N GLY A 26 0.50 -16.07 -36.18
CA GLY A 26 -0.74 -15.31 -36.10
C GLY A 26 -1.14 -14.96 -34.66
N ALA A 27 -0.96 -15.89 -33.72
CA ALA A 27 -1.17 -15.66 -32.30
C ALA A 27 -0.19 -14.61 -31.71
N MET A 28 1.05 -14.56 -32.21
CA MET A 28 2.03 -13.53 -31.81
C MET A 28 1.69 -12.13 -32.31
N GLN A 29 0.93 -11.98 -33.40
CA GLN A 29 0.50 -10.66 -33.90
C GLN A 29 -0.60 -10.02 -33.04
N LEU A 30 -1.36 -10.82 -32.29
CA LEU A 30 -2.49 -10.34 -31.47
C LEU A 30 -2.08 -9.76 -30.12
N ALA A 31 -0.81 -9.94 -29.71
CA ALA A 31 -0.30 -9.36 -28.46
C ALA A 31 1.13 -8.84 -28.65
N PRO A 32 1.34 -7.52 -28.79
CA PRO A 32 2.68 -6.96 -28.63
C PRO A 32 3.04 -6.99 -27.14
N VAL A 33 3.43 -8.17 -26.64
CA VAL A 33 3.98 -8.29 -25.29
C VAL A 33 5.47 -7.98 -25.38
N ALA A 34 5.80 -6.69 -25.42
CA ALA A 34 7.08 -6.30 -24.87
C ALA A 34 7.06 -6.75 -23.40
N PRO A 35 7.96 -7.64 -22.95
CA PRO A 35 7.99 -8.04 -21.55
C PRO A 35 8.16 -6.79 -20.69
N ILE A 36 7.16 -6.49 -19.87
CA ILE A 36 7.25 -5.46 -18.85
C ILE A 36 8.24 -5.98 -17.82
N TYR A 37 9.50 -5.56 -17.92
CA TYR A 37 10.49 -5.83 -16.88
C TYR A 37 10.09 -5.06 -15.63
N ILE A 38 9.49 -5.76 -14.66
CA ILE A 38 9.36 -5.25 -13.29
C ILE A 38 10.80 -5.04 -12.80
N LYS A 39 11.22 -3.77 -12.70
CA LYS A 39 12.53 -3.43 -12.13
C LYS A 39 12.56 -3.99 -10.71
N LYS A 40 13.43 -4.97 -10.46
CA LYS A 40 13.67 -5.45 -9.09
C LYS A 40 14.00 -4.23 -8.22
N PRO A 41 13.35 -4.05 -7.05
CA PRO A 41 13.65 -2.93 -6.18
C PRO A 41 15.14 -2.92 -5.90
N LYS A 42 15.78 -1.75 -6.05
CA LYS A 42 17.18 -1.57 -5.65
C LYS A 42 17.25 -1.92 -4.16
N LYS A 43 17.96 -2.99 -3.81
CA LYS A 43 18.18 -3.38 -2.42
C LYS A 43 19.05 -2.32 -1.77
N PHE A 44 18.43 -1.34 -1.11
CA PHE A 44 19.12 -0.55 -0.10
C PHE A 44 19.58 -1.55 0.96
N ALA A 45 20.88 -1.61 1.23
CA ALA A 45 21.44 -2.47 2.26
C ALA A 45 20.93 -1.96 3.62
N LEU A 46 19.85 -2.58 4.11
CA LEU A 46 19.30 -2.32 5.45
C LEU A 46 20.32 -2.80 6.49
N GLN A 47 21.00 -1.84 7.14
CA GLN A 47 21.71 -2.12 8.38
C GLN A 47 20.67 -2.53 9.44
N ARG A 48 20.70 -3.78 9.90
CA ARG A 48 19.96 -4.19 11.11
C ARG A 48 20.50 -3.40 12.31
N ARG A 49 19.70 -2.49 12.89
CA ARG A 49 20.05 -1.72 14.09
C ARG A 49 19.29 -2.20 15.32
N SER A 50 19.87 -1.91 16.49
CA SER A 50 19.35 -2.32 17.80
C SER A 50 18.13 -1.48 18.23
N PRO A 51 17.15 -2.07 18.94
CA PRO A 51 15.89 -1.40 19.34
C PRO A 51 16.04 -0.11 20.19
N ALA A 52 17.19 0.11 20.83
CA ALA A 52 17.41 1.26 21.73
C ALA A 52 17.52 2.62 21.00
N ASP A 53 17.95 2.64 19.73
CA ASP A 53 18.14 3.88 18.96
C ASP A 53 16.83 4.49 18.43
N ASP A 54 15.71 3.77 18.52
CA ASP A 54 14.41 4.18 17.96
C ASP A 54 13.43 4.73 19.00
N SER A 55 13.75 4.64 20.30
CA SER A 55 12.81 5.05 21.37
C SER A 55 12.39 6.51 21.24
N TRP A 56 13.35 7.43 21.05
CA TRP A 56 13.05 8.86 20.97
C TRP A 56 12.18 9.22 19.76
N ARG A 57 12.32 8.51 18.62
CA ARG A 57 11.44 8.69 17.46
C ARG A 57 10.03 8.20 17.75
N ARG A 58 9.87 7.10 18.46
CA ARG A 58 8.54 6.60 18.88
C ARG A 58 7.86 7.57 19.83
N ASP A 59 8.62 8.17 20.75
CA ASP A 59 8.11 9.17 21.71
C ASP A 59 7.63 10.43 20.97
N ILE A 60 8.43 10.96 20.05
CA ILE A 60 8.02 12.11 19.22
C ILE A 60 6.77 11.77 18.40
N ILE A 61 6.62 10.56 17.83
CA ILE A 61 5.40 10.21 17.08
C ILE A 61 4.16 10.26 17.97
N ASN A 62 4.25 9.74 19.20
CA ASN A 62 3.15 9.79 20.14
C ASN A 62 2.82 11.25 20.52
N ASP A 63 3.84 12.07 20.73
CA ASP A 63 3.68 13.51 21.02
C ASP A 63 3.13 14.29 19.83
N LEU A 64 3.50 13.96 18.59
CA LEU A 64 2.97 14.61 17.39
C LEU A 64 1.49 14.28 17.14
N LYS A 65 1.04 13.09 17.54
CA LYS A 65 -0.38 12.72 17.53
C LYS A 65 -1.17 13.46 18.62
N ALA A 66 -0.54 13.81 19.74
CA ALA A 66 -1.14 14.60 20.81
C ALA A 66 -1.10 16.12 20.53
N THR A 67 -0.03 16.60 19.89
CA THR A 67 0.19 18.01 19.61
C THR A 67 -0.32 18.33 18.21
N ILE A 68 -1.63 18.51 18.11
CA ILE A 68 -2.31 18.98 16.90
C ILE A 68 -1.63 20.25 16.42
N ARG A 69 -0.92 20.16 15.29
CA ARG A 69 -0.51 21.26 14.40
C ARG A 69 -0.20 22.56 15.14
N GLN A 70 1.07 22.81 15.46
CA GLN A 70 1.53 24.19 15.69
C GLN A 70 1.22 24.98 14.42
N LYS A 71 0.07 25.70 14.42
CA LYS A 71 -0.49 26.42 13.27
C LYS A 71 0.34 27.62 12.82
N ASP A 72 1.45 27.89 13.51
CA ASP A 72 2.21 29.13 13.38
C ASP A 72 3.65 28.91 12.87
N ASP A 73 3.98 27.74 12.28
CA ASP A 73 5.29 27.51 11.64
C ASP A 73 5.21 27.83 10.13
N PRO A 74 5.80 28.95 9.64
CA PRO A 74 5.71 29.35 8.24
C PRO A 74 6.32 28.34 7.28
N ASP A 75 7.40 27.66 7.68
CA ASP A 75 8.05 26.64 6.85
C ASP A 75 7.14 25.41 6.69
N TYR A 76 6.38 25.08 7.73
CA TYR A 76 5.41 23.99 7.68
C TYR A 76 4.21 24.31 6.77
N GLU A 77 3.68 25.54 6.82
CA GLU A 77 2.60 26.00 5.93
C GLU A 77 3.04 26.02 4.45
N VAL A 78 4.30 26.38 4.17
CA VAL A 78 4.86 26.27 2.82
C VAL A 78 4.86 24.82 2.35
N ILE A 79 5.29 23.87 3.20
CA ILE A 79 5.29 22.44 2.87
C ILE A 79 3.86 21.92 2.65
N ILE A 80 2.90 22.32 3.47
CA ILE A 80 1.48 22.00 3.28
C ILE A 80 0.99 22.53 1.91
N GLY A 81 1.33 23.77 1.58
CA GLY A 81 1.01 24.39 0.30
C GLY A 81 1.61 23.65 -0.89
N ILE A 82 2.85 23.17 -0.76
CA ILE A 82 3.53 22.36 -1.78
C ILE A 82 2.80 21.03 -1.99
N ILE A 83 2.52 20.29 -0.90
CA ILE A 83 1.92 18.96 -0.97
C ILE A 83 0.50 19.01 -1.54
N ASN A 84 -0.26 20.07 -1.27
CA ASN A 84 -1.60 20.24 -1.85
C ASN A 84 -1.59 20.58 -3.36
N LYS A 85 -0.46 21.04 -3.91
CA LYS A 85 -0.31 21.45 -5.31
C LYS A 85 0.66 20.58 -6.10
N VAL A 86 1.23 19.55 -5.49
CA VAL A 86 2.23 18.70 -6.14
C VAL A 86 1.56 17.86 -7.22
N VAL A 87 2.20 17.83 -8.39
CA VAL A 87 1.82 17.01 -9.53
C VAL A 87 3.07 16.32 -10.06
N LYS A 88 2.89 15.30 -10.91
CA LYS A 88 4.01 14.51 -11.43
C LYS A 88 5.08 15.36 -12.15
N SER A 89 4.69 16.44 -12.83
CA SER A 89 5.63 17.33 -13.53
C SER A 89 6.45 18.23 -12.60
N THR A 90 5.92 18.55 -11.41
CA THR A 90 6.58 19.44 -10.44
C THR A 90 7.22 18.67 -9.27
N LEU A 91 7.06 17.35 -9.24
CA LEU A 91 7.50 16.48 -8.15
C LEU A 91 8.98 16.71 -7.79
N ASP A 92 9.88 16.68 -8.78
CA ASP A 92 11.32 16.78 -8.54
C ASP A 92 11.72 18.14 -7.95
N GLU A 93 11.17 19.22 -8.48
CA GLU A 93 11.41 20.58 -7.99
C GLU A 93 10.88 20.74 -6.56
N LYS A 94 9.64 20.33 -6.33
CA LYS A 94 8.99 20.44 -5.03
C LYS A 94 9.63 19.57 -3.96
N THR A 95 10.08 18.38 -4.32
CA THR A 95 10.78 17.48 -3.40
C THR A 95 12.12 18.05 -2.97
N LYS A 96 12.87 18.69 -3.89
CA LYS A 96 14.11 19.40 -3.54
C LYS A 96 13.85 20.55 -2.58
N THR A 97 12.83 21.36 -2.82
CA THR A 97 12.45 22.45 -1.90
C THR A 97 12.13 21.91 -0.51
N ILE A 98 11.37 20.81 -0.41
CA ILE A 98 11.07 20.16 0.88
C ILE A 98 12.37 19.68 1.56
N ALA A 99 13.25 18.99 0.84
CA ALA A 99 14.51 18.48 1.38
C ALA A 99 15.41 19.61 1.90
N GLU A 100 15.49 20.73 1.18
CA GLU A 100 16.25 21.92 1.61
C GLU A 100 15.66 22.54 2.88
N THR A 101 14.34 22.66 2.97
CA THR A 101 13.67 23.20 4.17
C THR A 101 13.89 22.28 5.38
N ILE A 102 13.77 20.96 5.20
CA ILE A 102 14.03 19.98 6.25
C ILE A 102 15.49 20.05 6.72
N SER A 103 16.45 20.20 5.80
CA SER A 103 17.88 20.23 6.12
C SER A 103 18.30 21.43 6.97
N LYS A 104 17.54 22.52 6.91
CA LYS A 104 17.81 23.76 7.69
C LYS A 104 17.22 23.73 9.10
N ARG A 105 16.43 22.71 9.42
CA ARG A 105 15.62 22.62 10.65
C ARG A 105 16.03 21.42 11.50
N ASP A 106 15.37 21.29 12.64
CA ASP A 106 15.58 20.25 13.61
C ASP A 106 14.92 18.91 13.23
N GLN A 107 15.30 17.85 13.93
CA GLN A 107 14.81 16.50 13.67
C GLN A 107 13.31 16.35 13.97
N THR A 108 12.77 17.12 14.92
CA THR A 108 11.33 17.11 15.22
C THR A 108 10.53 17.72 14.08
N PHE A 109 11.00 18.82 13.48
CA PHE A 109 10.40 19.37 12.25
C PHE A 109 10.41 18.37 11.10
N ARG A 110 11.53 17.67 10.86
CA ARG A 110 11.60 16.59 9.86
C ARG A 110 10.51 15.55 10.08
N MET A 111 10.39 15.04 11.31
CA MET A 111 9.41 14.03 11.64
C MET A 111 7.96 14.51 11.48
N ARG A 112 7.67 15.79 11.77
CA ARG A 112 6.36 16.41 11.49
C ARG A 112 6.02 16.39 10.02
N VAL A 113 6.98 16.77 9.17
CA VAL A 113 6.79 16.77 7.72
C VAL A 113 6.59 15.35 7.20
N VAL A 114 7.40 14.39 7.67
CA VAL A 114 7.24 12.97 7.32
C VAL A 114 5.86 12.46 7.73
N ASN A 115 5.41 12.74 8.97
CA ASN A 115 4.07 12.36 9.43
C ASN A 115 2.99 12.97 8.53
N PHE A 116 3.11 14.24 8.18
CA PHE A 116 2.11 14.92 7.34
C PHE A 116 2.01 14.33 5.93
N ILE A 117 3.16 14.08 5.28
CA ILE A 117 3.19 13.43 3.96
C ILE A 117 2.61 12.02 4.07
N PHE A 118 2.94 11.28 5.13
CA PHE A 118 2.42 9.95 5.38
C PHE A 118 0.89 9.95 5.57
N ASP A 119 0.38 10.75 6.50
CA ASP A 119 -1.06 10.91 6.75
C ASP A 119 -1.81 11.33 5.48
N ARG A 120 -1.18 12.16 4.63
CA ARG A 120 -1.76 12.57 3.35
C ARG A 120 -1.80 11.43 2.35
N GLY A 121 -0.74 10.61 2.27
CA GLY A 121 -0.68 9.41 1.44
C GLY A 121 -1.73 8.38 1.82
N VAL A 122 -1.96 8.20 3.13
CA VAL A 122 -2.99 7.32 3.67
C VAL A 122 -4.39 7.88 3.40
N SER A 123 -4.61 9.16 3.66
CA SER A 123 -5.95 9.78 3.53
C SER A 123 -6.40 10.00 2.09
N MET A 124 -5.46 9.97 1.13
CA MET A 124 -5.75 10.21 -0.28
C MET A 124 -5.15 9.13 -1.18
N PRO A 125 -5.87 8.00 -1.38
CA PRO A 125 -5.37 6.86 -2.16
C PRO A 125 -4.95 7.22 -3.59
N PHE A 126 -5.60 8.20 -4.23
CA PHE A 126 -5.24 8.66 -5.58
C PHE A 126 -3.86 9.33 -5.65
N TYR A 127 -3.44 9.98 -4.56
CA TYR A 127 -2.12 10.62 -4.46
C TYR A 127 -1.07 9.70 -3.84
N ALA A 128 -1.44 8.51 -3.36
CA ALA A 128 -0.54 7.55 -2.71
C ALA A 128 0.71 7.26 -3.56
N LYS A 129 0.52 7.00 -4.85
CA LYS A 129 1.61 6.75 -5.79
C LYS A 129 2.58 7.93 -5.91
N LEU A 130 2.03 9.15 -6.04
CA LEU A 130 2.81 10.38 -6.18
C LEU A 130 3.60 10.71 -4.91
N LEU A 131 2.99 10.51 -3.74
CA LEU A 131 3.63 10.76 -2.45
C LEU A 131 4.65 9.66 -2.11
N ALA A 132 4.45 8.43 -2.57
CA ALA A 132 5.46 7.38 -2.46
C ALA A 132 6.67 7.67 -3.37
N ASP A 133 6.46 8.22 -4.57
CA ASP A 133 7.57 8.72 -5.42
C ASP A 133 8.32 9.88 -4.75
N MET A 134 7.59 10.81 -4.10
CA MET A 134 8.19 11.88 -3.29
C MET A 134 9.05 11.31 -2.16
N PHE A 135 8.57 10.30 -1.43
CA PHE A 135 9.36 9.66 -0.36
C PHE A 135 10.62 8.99 -0.88
N ALA A 136 10.58 8.35 -2.06
CA ALA A 136 11.77 7.75 -2.65
C ALA A 136 12.85 8.82 -2.90
N GLN A 137 12.47 9.96 -3.49
CA GLN A 137 13.38 11.09 -3.72
C GLN A 137 13.86 11.74 -2.40
N LEU A 138 12.98 11.87 -1.41
CA LEU A 138 13.35 12.40 -0.09
C LEU A 138 14.34 11.47 0.63
N CYS A 139 14.19 10.15 0.54
CA CYS A 139 15.13 9.20 1.14
C CYS A 139 16.50 9.23 0.45
N GLU A 140 16.54 9.47 -0.87
CA GLU A 140 17.79 9.66 -1.60
C GLU A 140 18.51 10.95 -1.17
N ALA A 141 17.77 12.04 -0.94
CA ALA A 141 18.34 13.31 -0.49
C ALA A 141 18.69 13.33 1.00
N LEU A 142 17.88 12.67 1.84
CA LEU A 142 17.96 12.67 3.30
C LEU A 142 17.75 11.25 3.85
N PRO A 143 18.83 10.47 4.04
CA PRO A 143 18.73 9.09 4.53
C PRO A 143 17.99 8.95 5.87
N ALA A 144 18.01 9.98 6.72
CA ALA A 144 17.30 9.97 8.00
C ALA A 144 15.76 9.89 7.85
N VAL A 145 15.20 10.32 6.71
CA VAL A 145 13.77 10.18 6.41
C VAL A 145 13.36 8.72 6.26
N HIS A 146 14.27 7.88 5.77
CA HIS A 146 14.04 6.45 5.65
C HIS A 146 13.84 5.82 7.04
N ASP A 147 14.69 6.18 8.02
CA ASP A 147 14.57 5.69 9.39
C ASP A 147 13.23 6.11 10.03
N ASP A 148 12.82 7.36 9.82
CA ASP A 148 11.55 7.86 10.34
C ASP A 148 10.36 7.10 9.72
N LEU A 149 10.41 6.82 8.41
CA LEU A 149 9.38 6.08 7.68
C LEU A 149 9.21 4.64 8.19
N GLN A 150 10.31 3.94 8.52
CA GLN A 150 10.25 2.59 9.08
C GLN A 150 9.43 2.52 10.36
N ILE A 151 9.46 3.58 11.17
CA ILE A 151 8.71 3.63 12.44
C ILE A 151 7.22 3.87 12.18
N TYR A 152 6.86 4.72 11.20
CA TYR A 152 5.46 4.88 10.81
C TYR A 152 4.88 3.58 10.23
N CYS A 153 5.69 2.79 9.53
CA CYS A 153 5.29 1.49 9.00
C CYS A 153 5.55 0.31 9.95
N SER A 154 5.92 0.58 11.20
CA SER A 154 6.20 -0.47 12.19
C SER A 154 4.95 -1.28 12.57
N LEU A 155 5.18 -2.49 13.10
CA LEU A 155 4.15 -3.40 13.59
C LEU A 155 3.21 -2.72 14.59
N ASP A 156 3.72 -1.83 15.45
CA ASP A 156 2.90 -1.12 16.44
C ASP A 156 1.85 -0.22 15.78
N THR A 157 2.19 0.42 14.66
CA THR A 157 1.23 1.23 13.91
C THR A 157 0.18 0.34 13.25
N PHE A 158 0.57 -0.79 12.65
CA PHE A 158 -0.38 -1.76 12.10
C PHE A 158 -1.35 -2.28 13.16
N ASN A 159 -0.84 -2.70 14.33
CA ASN A 159 -1.66 -3.18 15.44
C ASN A 159 -2.64 -2.11 15.96
N LYS A 160 -2.16 -0.86 16.12
CA LYS A 160 -3.03 0.26 16.52
C LYS A 160 -4.09 0.58 15.47
N MET A 161 -3.76 0.45 14.18
CA MET A 161 -4.67 0.73 13.08
C MET A 161 -5.77 -0.31 12.97
N PHE A 162 -5.45 -1.59 13.15
CA PHE A 162 -6.38 -2.72 13.02
C PHE A 162 -6.94 -3.23 14.35
N ASP A 163 -6.71 -2.51 15.45
CA ASP A 163 -7.27 -2.78 16.77
C ASP A 163 -8.80 -2.98 16.70
N GLN A 164 -9.24 -4.18 17.05
CA GLN A 164 -10.63 -4.59 17.02
C GLN A 164 -11.46 -3.78 18.02
N SER A 165 -10.90 -3.44 19.18
CA SER A 165 -11.61 -2.72 20.25
C SER A 165 -12.06 -1.31 19.84
N LYS A 166 -11.40 -0.75 18.82
CA LYS A 166 -11.69 0.58 18.27
C LYS A 166 -12.51 0.52 16.98
N THR A 167 -12.91 -0.67 16.53
CA THR A 167 -13.67 -0.82 15.28
C THR A 167 -15.10 -0.33 15.50
N ILE A 168 -15.52 0.61 14.66
CA ILE A 168 -16.87 1.16 14.67
C ILE A 168 -17.69 0.35 13.66
N SER A 169 -18.82 -0.20 14.10
CA SER A 169 -19.79 -0.86 13.20
C SER A 169 -20.66 0.19 12.50
N PHE A 170 -21.39 -0.23 11.46
CA PHE A 170 -22.33 0.66 10.80
C PHE A 170 -23.39 1.14 11.82
N PRO A 171 -23.67 2.45 11.92
CA PRO A 171 -24.60 2.98 12.90
C PRO A 171 -26.04 2.56 12.59
N ASP A 172 -26.84 2.32 13.61
CA ASP A 172 -28.25 1.96 13.48
C ASP A 172 -29.15 3.19 13.71
N LEU A 173 -29.77 3.67 12.64
CA LEU A 173 -30.70 4.81 12.65
C LEU A 173 -31.88 4.59 13.60
N THR A 174 -32.26 3.34 13.89
CA THR A 174 -33.38 3.05 14.79
C THR A 174 -33.05 3.29 16.28
N SER A 175 -31.76 3.37 16.62
CA SER A 175 -31.28 3.44 18.01
C SER A 175 -30.84 4.83 18.45
N MET A 176 -30.78 5.81 17.55
CA MET A 176 -30.21 7.13 17.81
C MET A 176 -30.90 8.25 17.05
N SER A 177 -30.65 9.50 17.44
CA SER A 177 -31.17 10.66 16.72
C SER A 177 -30.48 10.82 15.35
N LYS A 178 -31.15 11.50 14.41
CA LYS A 178 -30.62 11.73 13.05
C LYS A 178 -29.25 12.41 13.04
N GLN A 179 -29.02 13.38 13.91
CA GLN A 179 -27.74 14.10 14.00
C GLN A 179 -26.61 13.17 14.46
N GLN A 180 -26.86 12.35 15.47
CA GLN A 180 -25.89 11.37 15.97
C GLN A 180 -25.58 10.30 14.93
N PHE A 181 -26.60 9.85 14.19
CA PHE A 181 -26.40 8.92 13.08
C PHE A 181 -25.49 9.49 12.00
N GLU A 182 -25.66 10.77 11.61
CA GLU A 182 -24.80 11.41 10.62
C GLU A 182 -23.35 11.54 11.10
N ASP A 183 -23.13 11.88 12.38
CA ASP A 183 -21.80 12.01 12.98
C ASP A 183 -21.08 10.65 13.10
N GLU A 184 -21.79 9.60 13.53
CA GLU A 184 -21.27 8.24 13.61
C GLU A 184 -20.99 7.66 12.22
N LEU A 185 -21.87 7.91 11.24
CA LEU A 185 -21.67 7.47 9.87
C LEU A 185 -20.43 8.10 9.25
N CYS A 186 -20.21 9.40 9.50
CA CYS A 186 -19.02 10.12 9.06
C CYS A 186 -17.76 9.52 9.69
N THR A 187 -17.80 9.17 10.97
CA THR A 187 -16.67 8.58 11.69
C THR A 187 -16.36 7.15 11.22
N TRP A 188 -17.40 6.33 11.04
CA TRP A 188 -17.32 5.00 10.45
C TRP A 188 -16.67 5.04 9.06
N HIS A 189 -17.15 5.93 8.19
CA HIS A 189 -16.61 6.08 6.84
C HIS A 189 -15.13 6.52 6.85
N LYS A 190 -14.77 7.48 7.71
CA LYS A 190 -13.37 7.93 7.88
C LYS A 190 -12.45 6.80 8.33
N GLN A 191 -12.87 5.99 9.30
CA GLN A 191 -12.07 4.85 9.77
C GLN A 191 -11.82 3.83 8.66
N LYS A 192 -12.87 3.50 7.89
CA LYS A 192 -12.79 2.54 6.79
C LYS A 192 -11.83 2.99 5.69
N GLU A 193 -11.94 4.25 5.27
CA GLU A 193 -11.05 4.81 4.26
C GLU A 193 -9.61 4.96 4.77
N LEU A 194 -9.40 5.26 6.05
CA LEU A 194 -8.06 5.34 6.65
C LEU A 194 -7.35 3.97 6.64
N ARG A 195 -8.03 2.91 7.10
CA ARG A 195 -7.48 1.54 7.10
C ARG A 195 -7.19 1.03 5.69
N ARG A 196 -8.09 1.31 4.75
CA ARG A 196 -7.91 0.99 3.34
C ARG A 196 -6.73 1.74 2.72
N GLY A 197 -6.69 3.05 2.89
CA GLY A 197 -5.65 3.92 2.36
C GLY A 197 -4.27 3.60 2.94
N PHE A 198 -4.22 3.16 4.20
CA PHE A 198 -2.97 2.71 4.84
C PHE A 198 -2.38 1.51 4.11
N GLY A 199 -3.20 0.52 3.75
CA GLY A 199 -2.76 -0.63 2.96
C GLY A 199 -2.24 -0.29 1.57
N VAL A 200 -2.97 0.57 0.86
CA VAL A 200 -2.56 1.07 -0.46
C VAL A 200 -1.22 1.78 -0.34
N PHE A 201 -1.08 2.68 0.62
CA PHE A 201 0.13 3.48 0.78
C PHE A 201 1.32 2.62 1.23
N ALA A 202 1.14 1.72 2.20
CA ALA A 202 2.18 0.78 2.62
C ALA A 202 2.66 -0.11 1.46
N SER A 203 1.75 -0.54 0.59
CA SER A 203 2.08 -1.31 -0.61
C SER A 203 2.86 -0.48 -1.62
N GLU A 204 2.45 0.76 -1.89
CA GLU A 204 3.16 1.69 -2.78
C GLU A 204 4.57 2.05 -2.27
N LEU A 205 4.75 2.13 -0.94
CA LEU A 205 6.07 2.31 -0.33
C LEU A 205 6.93 1.05 -0.50
N HIS A 206 6.33 -0.15 -0.35
CA HIS A 206 7.03 -1.41 -0.55
C HIS A 206 7.47 -1.61 -2.02
N THR A 207 6.62 -1.31 -3.01
CA THR A 207 6.98 -1.45 -4.43
C THR A 207 8.18 -0.57 -4.84
N ARG A 208 8.45 0.49 -4.08
CA ARG A 208 9.62 1.36 -4.24
C ARG A 208 10.84 0.97 -3.41
N GLY A 209 10.74 -0.08 -2.61
CA GLY A 209 11.81 -0.54 -1.73
C GLY A 209 12.05 0.35 -0.51
N LEU A 210 11.08 1.19 -0.14
CA LEU A 210 11.16 2.05 1.05
C LEU A 210 10.81 1.30 2.33
N ILE A 211 10.09 0.18 2.21
CA ILE A 211 9.75 -0.73 3.31
C ILE A 211 10.27 -2.12 2.98
N SER A 212 10.89 -2.77 3.96
CA SER A 212 11.38 -4.14 3.80
C SER A 212 10.22 -5.12 3.58
N GLU A 213 10.47 -6.14 2.75
CA GLU A 213 9.49 -7.21 2.52
C GLU A 213 9.10 -7.90 3.84
N ASN A 214 10.08 -8.22 4.68
CA ASN A 214 9.86 -8.87 5.97
C ASN A 214 8.91 -8.07 6.88
N LEU A 215 9.08 -6.75 6.96
CA LEU A 215 8.21 -5.91 7.80
C LEU A 215 6.75 -5.97 7.32
N LEU A 216 6.54 -5.93 6.01
CA LEU A 216 5.19 -5.98 5.44
C LEU A 216 4.55 -7.36 5.64
N HIS A 217 5.32 -8.44 5.45
CA HIS A 217 4.85 -9.80 5.70
C HIS A 217 4.51 -10.02 7.17
N GLU A 218 5.39 -9.64 8.10
CA GLU A 218 5.15 -9.75 9.56
C GLU A 218 3.92 -8.94 9.99
N ALA A 219 3.74 -7.74 9.43
CA ALA A 219 2.58 -6.89 9.73
C ALA A 219 1.28 -7.51 9.25
N VAL A 220 1.26 -8.06 8.03
CA VAL A 220 0.09 -8.75 7.48
C VAL A 220 -0.19 -10.03 8.26
N ASP A 221 0.82 -10.81 8.61
CA ASP A 221 0.66 -12.05 9.39
C ASP A 221 0.10 -11.79 10.78
N THR A 222 0.52 -10.70 11.43
CA THR A 222 -0.04 -10.30 12.73
C THR A 222 -1.54 -10.00 12.62
N VAL A 223 -1.93 -9.18 11.63
CA VAL A 223 -3.35 -8.85 11.39
C VAL A 223 -4.15 -10.09 10.98
N LEU A 224 -3.55 -11.01 10.22
CA LEU A 224 -4.19 -12.24 9.78
C LEU A 224 -4.37 -13.27 10.91
N SER A 225 -3.47 -13.31 11.89
CA SER A 225 -3.62 -14.17 13.06
C SER A 225 -4.89 -13.80 13.83
N ASP A 226 -5.07 -12.51 14.13
CA ASP A 226 -6.28 -12.01 14.80
C ASP A 226 -7.53 -12.21 13.92
N PHE A 227 -7.38 -12.05 12.61
CA PHE A 227 -8.44 -12.28 11.64
C PHE A 227 -8.95 -13.72 11.65
N GLU A 228 -8.05 -14.71 11.66
CA GLU A 228 -8.39 -16.13 11.63
C GLU A 228 -9.19 -16.55 12.88
N GLU A 229 -8.87 -15.99 14.04
CA GLU A 229 -9.69 -16.19 15.23
C GLU A 229 -11.05 -15.51 15.10
N ASN A 230 -11.06 -14.27 14.58
CA ASN A 230 -12.27 -13.45 14.45
C ASN A 230 -13.31 -14.01 13.47
N ILE A 231 -12.90 -14.60 12.36
CA ILE A 231 -13.86 -15.18 11.39
C ILE A 231 -14.66 -16.34 12.00
N ARG A 232 -14.09 -17.07 12.97
CA ARG A 232 -14.70 -18.23 13.64
C ARG A 232 -15.60 -17.86 14.83
N LYS A 233 -15.49 -16.62 15.35
CA LYS A 233 -16.33 -16.13 16.45
C LYS A 233 -17.81 -16.08 16.05
N PRO A 234 -18.77 -16.26 16.98
CA PRO A 234 -20.19 -16.11 16.69
C PRO A 234 -20.50 -14.78 15.99
N LYS A 235 -21.54 -14.78 15.13
CA LYS A 235 -21.90 -13.62 14.31
C LYS A 235 -22.09 -12.38 15.19
N ASN A 236 -21.26 -11.38 14.96
CA ASN A 236 -21.26 -10.10 15.65
C ASN A 236 -20.94 -9.00 14.63
N GLU A 237 -21.67 -7.89 14.66
CA GLU A 237 -21.56 -6.82 13.67
C GLU A 237 -20.19 -6.13 13.70
N VAL A 238 -19.66 -5.86 14.89
CA VAL A 238 -18.33 -5.24 15.09
C VAL A 238 -17.23 -6.17 14.58
N VAL A 239 -17.32 -7.47 14.93
CA VAL A 239 -16.38 -8.48 14.46
C VAL A 239 -16.44 -8.63 12.94
N SER A 240 -17.66 -8.66 12.37
CA SER A 240 -17.87 -8.80 10.92
C SER A 240 -17.35 -7.58 10.15
N GLU A 241 -17.52 -6.37 10.67
CA GLU A 241 -16.97 -5.15 10.06
C GLU A 241 -15.44 -5.14 10.14
N SER A 242 -14.85 -5.54 11.28
CA SER A 242 -13.39 -5.70 11.41
C SER A 242 -12.85 -6.67 10.35
N VAL A 243 -13.50 -7.83 10.19
CA VAL A 243 -13.21 -8.83 9.15
C VAL A 243 -13.33 -8.23 7.73
N ASP A 244 -14.39 -7.49 7.40
CA ASP A 244 -14.53 -6.86 6.07
C ASP A 244 -13.43 -5.83 5.80
N GLN A 245 -13.00 -5.08 6.81
CA GLN A 245 -11.94 -4.08 6.68
C GLN A 245 -10.58 -4.74 6.42
N VAL A 246 -10.25 -5.84 7.12
CA VAL A 246 -9.04 -6.63 6.85
C VAL A 246 -9.09 -7.25 5.45
N VAL A 247 -10.23 -7.81 5.03
CA VAL A 247 -10.36 -8.34 3.66
C VAL A 247 -10.22 -7.25 2.60
N THR A 248 -10.75 -6.05 2.87
CA THR A 248 -10.61 -4.90 1.98
C THR A 248 -9.15 -4.47 1.87
N LEU A 249 -8.42 -4.47 2.98
CA LEU A 249 -6.97 -4.27 3.01
C LEU A 249 -6.27 -5.27 2.08
N LEU A 250 -6.47 -6.57 2.29
CA LEU A 250 -5.84 -7.62 1.48
C LEU A 250 -6.16 -7.47 -0.01
N SER A 251 -7.40 -7.11 -0.35
CA SER A 251 -7.82 -6.89 -1.73
C SER A 251 -7.10 -5.72 -2.39
N GLU A 252 -6.91 -4.60 -1.69
CA GLU A 252 -6.15 -3.47 -2.24
C GLU A 252 -4.65 -3.79 -2.36
N MET A 253 -4.09 -4.52 -1.41
CA MET A 253 -2.70 -4.98 -1.48
C MET A 253 -2.50 -5.96 -2.65
N ALA A 254 -3.43 -6.89 -2.84
CA ALA A 254 -3.39 -7.85 -3.95
C ALA A 254 -3.32 -7.12 -5.29
N LYS A 255 -4.17 -6.10 -5.53
CA LYS A 255 -4.17 -5.24 -6.75
C LYS A 255 -2.79 -4.70 -7.13
N LEU A 256 -1.94 -4.43 -6.13
CA LEU A 256 -0.60 -3.86 -6.34
C LEU A 256 0.47 -4.95 -6.51
N PHE A 257 0.33 -6.10 -5.85
CA PHE A 257 1.34 -7.18 -5.90
C PHE A 257 1.16 -8.19 -7.04
N GLY A 258 -0.05 -8.31 -7.62
CA GLY A 258 -0.30 -9.26 -8.71
C GLY A 258 -0.53 -10.71 -8.27
N LYS A 259 -0.81 -11.59 -9.25
CA LYS A 259 -0.99 -13.04 -9.06
C LYS A 259 0.24 -13.69 -8.45
N GLY A 260 0.00 -14.61 -7.52
CA GLY A 260 1.06 -15.41 -6.90
C GLY A 260 1.88 -14.63 -5.88
N SER A 261 1.37 -13.50 -5.41
CA SER A 261 1.92 -12.79 -4.25
C SER A 261 1.61 -13.54 -2.95
N PHE A 262 2.35 -13.21 -1.89
CA PHE A 262 2.10 -13.76 -0.56
C PHE A 262 0.67 -13.49 -0.08
N ILE A 263 0.07 -12.35 -0.50
CA ILE A 263 -1.34 -12.02 -0.22
C ILE A 263 -2.28 -13.02 -0.90
N SER A 264 -2.03 -13.39 -2.16
CA SER A 264 -2.83 -14.40 -2.86
C SER A 264 -2.75 -15.77 -2.16
N ASP A 265 -1.58 -16.16 -1.65
CA ASP A 265 -1.42 -17.44 -0.96
C ASP A 265 -2.11 -17.45 0.41
N LYS A 266 -2.02 -16.35 1.16
CA LYS A 266 -2.79 -16.18 2.41
C LYS A 266 -4.30 -16.18 2.14
N ALA A 267 -4.76 -15.51 1.08
CA ALA A 267 -6.18 -15.55 0.68
C ALA A 267 -6.67 -16.97 0.35
N LYS A 268 -5.85 -17.79 -0.33
CA LYS A 268 -6.18 -19.22 -0.58
C LYS A 268 -6.32 -20.01 0.72
N GLN A 269 -5.41 -19.79 1.69
CA GLN A 269 -5.46 -20.46 2.99
C GLN A 269 -6.75 -20.13 3.74
N LEU A 270 -7.16 -18.85 3.75
CA LEU A 270 -8.39 -18.41 4.38
C LEU A 270 -9.65 -18.97 3.69
N LEU A 271 -9.64 -19.06 2.36
CA LEU A 271 -10.75 -19.62 1.59
C LEU A 271 -10.90 -21.15 1.75
N ALA A 272 -9.85 -21.85 2.17
CA ALA A 272 -9.92 -23.27 2.46
C ALA A 272 -10.76 -23.59 3.71
N ILE A 273 -10.99 -22.60 4.58
CA ILE A 273 -11.81 -22.77 5.77
C ILE A 273 -13.30 -22.88 5.36
N PRO A 274 -14.02 -23.94 5.78
CA PRO A 274 -15.42 -24.14 5.43
C PRO A 274 -16.31 -22.95 5.78
N LYS A 275 -17.30 -22.68 4.92
CA LYS A 275 -18.26 -21.58 5.13
C LYS A 275 -19.07 -21.68 6.42
N THR A 276 -19.34 -22.91 6.85
CA THR A 276 -20.02 -23.21 8.11
C THR A 276 -19.24 -22.70 9.33
N ASP A 277 -17.92 -22.63 9.22
CA ASP A 277 -17.02 -22.40 10.35
C ASP A 277 -16.59 -20.93 10.46
N THR A 278 -17.08 -20.08 9.55
CA THR A 278 -16.71 -18.66 9.47
C THR A 278 -17.94 -17.74 9.48
N PRO A 279 -18.75 -17.71 10.55
CA PRO A 279 -20.01 -16.96 10.57
C PRO A 279 -19.83 -15.43 10.45
N CYS A 280 -18.65 -14.89 10.79
CA CYS A 280 -18.33 -13.46 10.63
C CYS A 280 -17.75 -13.11 9.23
N LEU A 281 -17.43 -14.11 8.40
CA LEU A 281 -16.93 -13.88 7.04
C LEU A 281 -18.08 -13.84 6.03
N GLY A 282 -18.58 -12.63 5.78
CA GLY A 282 -19.68 -12.37 4.84
C GLY A 282 -19.36 -12.77 3.39
N MET A 283 -20.41 -12.99 2.59
CA MET A 283 -20.26 -13.38 1.17
C MET A 283 -19.48 -12.34 0.34
N ARG A 284 -19.72 -11.04 0.56
CA ARG A 284 -18.97 -9.98 -0.11
C ARG A 284 -17.47 -10.08 0.15
N SER A 285 -17.09 -10.34 1.39
CA SER A 285 -15.69 -10.48 1.80
C SER A 285 -15.08 -11.77 1.23
N ARG A 286 -15.84 -12.88 1.17
CA ARG A 286 -15.41 -14.08 0.45
C ARG A 286 -15.11 -13.81 -1.04
N PHE A 287 -16.02 -13.16 -1.75
CA PHE A 287 -15.79 -12.83 -3.16
C PHE A 287 -14.55 -11.95 -3.37
N LYS A 288 -14.30 -11.00 -2.46
CA LYS A 288 -13.06 -10.20 -2.50
C LYS A 288 -11.82 -11.08 -2.32
N LEU A 289 -11.84 -12.05 -1.41
CA LEU A 289 -10.74 -13.00 -1.22
C LEU A 289 -10.54 -13.87 -2.47
N GLU A 290 -11.62 -14.34 -3.10
CA GLU A 290 -11.55 -15.08 -4.37
C GLU A 290 -10.94 -14.22 -5.48
N ASP A 291 -11.30 -12.94 -5.56
CA ASP A 291 -10.70 -12.00 -6.52
C ASP A 291 -9.20 -11.80 -6.25
N CYS A 292 -8.73 -11.87 -4.99
CA CYS A 292 -7.29 -11.83 -4.65
C CYS A 292 -6.52 -13.05 -5.20
N VAL A 293 -7.20 -14.18 -5.37
CA VAL A 293 -6.62 -15.43 -5.88
C VAL A 293 -6.67 -15.48 -7.41
N HIS A 294 -7.77 -15.04 -8.01
CA HIS A 294 -8.08 -15.30 -9.41
C HIS A 294 -7.96 -14.07 -10.34
N LYS A 295 -8.26 -12.86 -9.84
CA LYS A 295 -8.53 -11.67 -10.69
C LYS A 295 -7.50 -10.56 -10.67
N VAL A 296 -6.40 -10.71 -9.94
CA VAL A 296 -5.31 -9.73 -9.96
C VAL A 296 -4.18 -10.18 -10.86
#